data_AF-A0A5M9K8B6-F1
#
_entry.id   AF-A0A5M9K8B6-F1
#
_cell.length_a   1.000
_cell.length_b   1.000
_cell.length_c   1.000
_cell.angle_alpha   90.00
_cell.angle_beta   90.00
_cell.angle_gamma   90.00
#
_symmetry.space_group_name_H-M   'P 1'
#
loop_
_entity.id
_entity.type
_entity.pdbx_description
1 polymer ?
#
loop_
_entity_poly.entity_id
_entity_poly.type
_entity_poly.pdbx_seq_one_letter_code
_entity_poly.pdbx_strand_id
1 'polypeptide(L)'
;MAVQLGNICGNFIYRADDKPLYHRGNTQLIIINIASIALFLLTKVYYVMRNRSREKVWSAMTPEEQRDYKRNTKETGSSRLDFRFAH
;
A
#
# COMPACT_ATOMS: atom_id res chain seq x y z
N MET A 1 12.20 -9.66 -9.02
CA MET A 1 12.01 -10.95 -8.31
C MET A 1 10.53 -11.29 -8.11
N ALA A 2 9.64 -10.35 -7.75
CA ALA A 2 8.20 -10.63 -7.61
C ALA A 2 7.52 -11.13 -8.91
N VAL A 3 7.93 -10.62 -10.08
CA VAL A 3 7.35 -11.01 -11.38
C VAL A 3 7.58 -12.48 -11.71
N GLN A 4 8.75 -13.04 -11.35
CA GLN A 4 9.07 -14.45 -11.60
C GLN A 4 8.22 -15.39 -10.73
N LEU A 5 8.02 -15.01 -9.45
CA LEU A 5 7.13 -15.76 -8.55
C LEU A 5 5.68 -15.74 -9.05
N GLY A 6 5.19 -14.59 -9.54
CA GLY A 6 3.86 -14.47 -10.12
C GLY A 6 3.65 -15.42 -11.31
N ASN A 7 4.63 -15.54 -12.20
CA ASN A 7 4.58 -16.48 -13.33
C ASN A 7 4.53 -17.93 -12.87
N ILE A 8 5.31 -18.30 -11.86
CA ILE A 8 5.28 -19.66 -11.29
C ILE A 8 3.88 -19.93 -10.71
N CYS A 9 3.38 -19.06 -9.84
CA CYS A 9 2.05 -19.21 -9.23
C CYS A 9 0.93 -19.31 -10.28
N GLY A 10 0.97 -18.46 -11.31
CA GLY A 10 -0.02 -18.43 -12.39
C GLY A 10 -0.13 -19.75 -13.15
N ASN A 11 1.00 -20.43 -13.40
CA ASN A 11 1.03 -21.73 -14.07
C ASN A 11 0.36 -22.86 -13.28
N PHE A 12 0.16 -22.70 -11.97
CA PHE A 12 -0.46 -23.72 -11.10
C PHE A 12 -1.92 -23.42 -10.71
N ILE A 13 -2.52 -22.35 -11.23
CA ILE A 13 -3.92 -21.98 -10.97
C ILE A 13 -4.87 -22.94 -11.69
N TYR A 14 -4.63 -23.21 -12.97
CA TYR A 14 -5.42 -24.16 -13.73
C TYR A 14 -4.78 -25.54 -13.68
N ARG A 15 -5.51 -26.50 -13.12
CA ARG A 15 -5.02 -27.86 -12.90
C ARG A 15 -5.87 -28.87 -13.67
N ALA A 16 -5.26 -29.98 -14.04
CA ALA A 16 -5.91 -30.99 -14.87
C ALA A 16 -7.08 -31.70 -14.16
N ASP A 17 -7.07 -31.77 -12.81
CA ASP A 17 -8.13 -32.34 -11.97
C ASP A 17 -9.41 -31.48 -11.94
N ASP A 18 -9.30 -30.20 -12.29
CA ASP A 18 -10.41 -29.23 -12.28
C ASP A 18 -11.05 -29.05 -13.68
N LYS A 19 -10.62 -29.83 -14.67
CA LYS A 19 -11.19 -29.85 -16.03
C LYS A 19 -12.63 -30.40 -16.02
N PRO A 20 -13.52 -29.93 -16.94
CA PRO A 20 -13.29 -28.93 -17.99
C PRO A 20 -13.66 -27.49 -17.57
N LEU A 21 -14.39 -27.30 -16.47
CA LEU A 21 -14.98 -26.00 -16.09
C LEU A 21 -14.07 -25.13 -15.19
N TYR A 22 -13.06 -25.73 -14.55
CA TYR A 22 -12.06 -25.05 -13.73
C TYR A 22 -12.63 -24.16 -12.60
N HIS A 23 -13.60 -24.67 -11.85
CA HIS A 23 -14.27 -23.89 -10.81
C HIS A 23 -13.30 -23.41 -9.71
N ARG A 24 -12.33 -24.25 -9.33
CA ARG A 24 -11.32 -23.88 -8.32
C ARG A 24 -10.40 -22.80 -8.86
N GLY A 25 -9.88 -22.96 -10.09
CA GLY A 25 -9.00 -21.97 -10.71
C GLY A 25 -9.67 -20.59 -10.83
N ASN A 26 -10.92 -20.56 -11.31
CA ASN A 26 -11.68 -19.31 -11.45
C ASN A 26 -11.98 -18.65 -10.09
N THR A 27 -12.31 -19.43 -9.06
CA THR A 27 -12.53 -18.91 -7.71
C THR A 27 -11.24 -18.29 -7.14
N GLN A 28 -10.08 -18.92 -7.35
CA GLN A 28 -8.79 -18.38 -6.92
C GLN A 28 -8.50 -17.04 -7.59
N LEU A 29 -8.76 -16.91 -8.89
CA LEU A 29 -8.59 -15.63 -9.61
C LEU A 29 -9.49 -14.52 -9.06
N ILE A 30 -10.75 -14.83 -8.76
CA ILE A 30 -11.68 -13.88 -8.15
C ILE A 30 -11.16 -13.43 -6.77
N ILE A 31 -10.71 -14.37 -5.94
CA ILE A 31 -10.14 -14.06 -4.62
C ILE A 31 -8.91 -13.16 -4.75
N ILE A 32 -7.99 -13.45 -5.67
CA ILE A 32 -6.80 -12.62 -5.92
C ILE A 32 -7.19 -11.21 -6.37
N ASN A 33 -8.20 -11.09 -7.22
CA ASN A 33 -8.69 -9.80 -7.69
C ASN A 33 -9.29 -8.97 -6.53
N ILE A 34 -10.17 -9.57 -5.73
CA ILE A 34 -10.75 -8.91 -4.55
C ILE A 34 -9.65 -8.51 -3.55
N ALA A 35 -8.69 -9.39 -3.29
CA ALA A 35 -7.55 -9.09 -2.42
C ALA A 35 -6.72 -7.91 -2.94
N SER A 36 -6.54 -7.81 -4.26
CA SER A 36 -5.82 -6.69 -4.90
C SER A 36 -6.59 -5.38 -4.73
N ILE A 37 -7.91 -5.38 -4.95
CA ILE A 37 -8.76 -4.20 -4.71
C ILE A 37 -8.68 -3.78 -3.24
N ALA A 38 -8.82 -4.74 -2.31
CA ALA A 38 -8.72 -4.48 -0.89
C ALA A 38 -7.36 -3.88 -0.51
N LEU A 39 -6.26 -4.38 -1.08
CA LEU A 39 -4.91 -3.87 -0.84
C LEU A 39 -4.77 -2.40 -1.25
N PHE A 40 -5.31 -2.01 -2.42
CA PHE A 40 -5.28 -0.62 -2.86
C PHE A 40 -6.13 0.29 -1.97
N LEU A 41 -7.33 -0.15 -1.58
CA LEU A 41 -8.18 0.60 -0.66
C LEU A 41 -7.52 0.78 0.71
N LEU A 42 -6.93 -0.28 1.26
CA LEU A 42 -6.20 -0.23 2.53
C LEU A 42 -4.99 0.70 2.45
N THR A 43 -4.26 0.69 1.33
CA THR A 43 -3.12 1.59 1.12
C THR A 43 -3.56 3.05 1.08
N LYS A 44 -4.65 3.37 0.37
CA LYS A 44 -5.24 4.71 0.35
C LYS A 44 -5.65 5.15 1.75
N VAL A 45 -6.38 4.31 2.48
CA VAL A 45 -6.80 4.60 3.86
C VAL A 45 -5.59 4.85 4.76
N TYR A 46 -4.56 4.00 4.66
CA TYR A 46 -3.32 4.16 5.40
C TYR A 46 -2.65 5.50 5.12
N TYR A 47 -2.53 5.91 3.85
CA TYR A 47 -1.95 7.20 3.47
C TYR A 47 -2.76 8.38 3.99
N VAL A 48 -4.10 8.34 3.89
CA VAL A 48 -4.98 9.41 4.42
C VAL A 48 -4.82 9.53 5.93
N MET A 49 -4.85 8.40 6.66
CA MET A 49 -4.67 8.39 8.11
C MET A 49 -3.29 8.92 8.52
N ARG A 50 -2.24 8.50 7.81
CA ARG A 50 -0.87 8.95 8.10
C ARG A 50 -0.71 10.44 7.84
N ASN A 51 -1.24 10.94 6.72
CA ASN A 51 -1.24 12.38 6.41
C ASN A 51 -1.97 13.18 7.47
N ARG A 52 -3.17 12.74 7.89
CA ARG A 52 -3.97 13.41 8.94
C ARG A 52 -3.25 13.44 10.29
N SER A 53 -2.61 12.34 10.68
CA SER A 53 -1.82 12.29 11.93
C SER A 53 -0.65 13.28 11.88
N ARG A 54 0.05 13.35 10.75
CA ARG A 54 1.16 14.29 10.56
C ARG A 54 0.70 15.74 10.50
N GLU A 55 -0.42 15.99 9.85
CA GLU A 55 -1.03 17.32 9.77
C GLU A 55 -1.42 17.83 11.15
N LYS A 56 -2.05 17.00 11.99
CA LYS A 56 -2.39 17.37 13.36
C LYS A 56 -1.17 17.81 14.17
N VAL A 57 -0.06 17.10 14.05
CA VAL A 57 1.19 17.44 14.74
C VAL A 57 1.80 18.71 14.13
N TRP A 58 1.83 18.81 12.81
CA TRP A 58 2.38 19.97 12.11
C TRP A 58 1.60 21.27 12.40
N SER A 59 0.26 21.20 12.44
CA SER A 59 -0.61 22.35 12.73
C SER A 59 -0.54 22.79 14.19
N ALA A 60 -0.11 21.91 15.09
CA ALA A 60 0.09 22.23 16.50
C ALA A 60 1.45 22.91 16.77
N MET A 61 2.39 22.84 15.82
CA MET A 61 3.71 23.47 15.93
C MET A 61 3.66 24.96 15.58
N THR A 62 4.42 25.77 16.31
CA THR A 62 4.60 27.19 15.99
C THR A 62 5.42 27.38 14.71
N PRO A 63 5.36 28.57 14.07
CA PRO A 63 6.18 28.85 12.89
C PRO A 63 7.69 28.68 13.13
N GLU A 64 8.17 28.96 14.34
CA GLU A 64 9.56 28.81 14.75
C GLU A 64 9.95 27.33 14.85
N GLU A 65 9.11 26.50 15.48
CA GLU A 65 9.30 25.06 15.59
C GLU A 65 9.29 24.38 14.21
N GLN A 66 8.40 24.80 13.31
CA GLN A 66 8.36 24.29 11.93
C GLN A 66 9.64 24.65 11.15
N ARG A 67 10.19 25.85 11.37
CA ARG A 67 11.46 26.29 10.75
C ARG A 67 12.64 25.50 11.31
N ASP A 68 12.67 25.30 12.62
CA ASP A 68 13.69 24.50 13.28
C ASP A 68 13.66 23.04 12.79
N TYR A 69 12.47 22.43 12.75
CA TYR A 69 12.26 21.08 12.22
C TYR A 69 12.81 20.95 10.80
N LYS A 70 12.51 21.88 9.90
CA LYS A 70 13.00 21.82 8.51
C LYS A 70 14.52 21.93 8.39
N ARG A 71 15.18 22.62 9.31
CA ARG A 71 16.64 22.84 9.30
C ARG A 71 17.40 21.70 9.98
N ASN A 72 16.87 21.17 11.07
CA ASN A 72 17.60 20.32 12.01
C ASN A 72 17.09 18.87 12.08
N THR A 73 16.01 18.52 11.36
CA THR A 73 15.50 17.14 11.37
C THR A 73 16.48 16.14 10.76
N LYS A 74 16.61 14.98 11.41
CA LYS A 74 17.37 13.82 10.90
C LYS A 74 16.51 12.90 10.03
N GLU A 75 15.19 13.12 10.01
CA GLU A 75 14.25 12.32 9.25
C GLU A 75 14.41 12.58 7.75
N THR A 76 14.39 11.51 6.95
CA THR A 76 14.56 11.58 5.49
C THR A 76 13.39 10.96 4.75
N GLY A 77 13.17 11.43 3.52
CA GLY A 77 12.14 10.90 2.61
C GLY A 77 10.74 10.85 3.23
N SER A 78 10.10 9.69 3.11
CA SER A 78 8.72 9.46 3.57
C SER A 78 8.57 9.50 5.08
N SER A 79 9.66 9.47 5.87
CA SER A 79 9.59 9.51 7.33
C SER A 79 9.32 10.91 7.87
N ARG A 80 9.69 11.96 7.12
CA ARG A 80 9.52 13.36 7.51
C ARG A 80 8.07 13.74 7.83
N LEU A 81 7.90 14.68 8.74
CA LEU A 81 6.61 15.18 9.20
C LEU A 81 5.91 16.08 8.16
N ASP A 82 6.69 16.82 7.37
CA ASP A 82 6.21 17.66 6.27
C ASP A 82 5.93 16.86 4.98
N PHE A 83 6.33 15.59 4.93
CA PHE A 83 5.99 14.71 3.81
C PHE A 83 4.51 14.33 3.83
N ARG A 84 3.89 14.37 2.64
CA ARG A 84 2.52 13.92 2.40
C ARG A 84 2.51 12.83 1.33
N PHE A 85 1.88 11.70 1.65
CA PHE A 85 1.67 10.62 0.70
C PHE A 85 0.59 11.04 -0.32
N ALA A 86 0.79 10.75 -1.60
CA ALA A 86 -0.26 10.89 -2.61
C ALA A 86 -1.26 9.74 -2.47
N HIS A 87 -2.56 10.04 -2.41
CA HIS A 87 -3.64 9.09 -2.06
C HIS A 87 -4.94 9.36 -2.80
#